data_AF-A0A453BME8-F1
#
_entry.id   AF-A0A453BME8-F1
#
_cell.length_a   1.000
_cell.length_b   1.000
_cell.length_c   1.000
_cell.angle_alpha   90.00
_cell.angle_beta   90.00
_cell.angle_gamma   90.00
#
_symmetry.space_group_name_H-M   'P 1'
#
loop_
_entity.id
_entity.type
_entity.pdbx_description
1 polymer ?
#
loop_
_entity_poly.entity_id
_entity_poly.type
_entity_poly.pdbx_seq_one_letter_code
_entity_poly.pdbx_strand_id
1 'polypeptide(L)'
;RFPRPRLERLHPRTLGAGARISFGLHRRLAAALDGANAYGFRPVHTLSICLPSQPAEPLSPHPLLPSWVDPSASAAPPRQLGTPDTTAQVHPGLFTKAVLAASGADVVIGEVERVVVSEGRVVGVAVKGRGVVDADAVVLALGPWSGREVYICGMSKDEDVPDDPAAIAGEPDSIAMLHKIAGRVSSQLKTEEGAEVVTEQACYLPCTNDGLPVIGEMPGVKGCYVATGHSCWGILNAPATGAALAELILDGQAKIVDLAPFSPARFLKKKSRFCMR
;
A
#
# COMPACT_ATOMS: atom_id res chain seq x y z
N ARG A 1 -21.30 -14.61 -20.66
CA ARG A 1 -21.00 -13.17 -20.48
C ARG A 1 -20.61 -12.96 -19.02
N PHE A 2 -19.32 -13.02 -18.71
CA PHE A 2 -18.82 -12.76 -17.36
C PHE A 2 -18.81 -11.24 -17.10
N PRO A 3 -19.31 -10.75 -15.95
CA PRO A 3 -19.23 -9.34 -15.63
C PRO A 3 -17.77 -8.97 -15.34
N ARG A 4 -17.26 -7.92 -16.01
CA ARG A 4 -15.95 -7.33 -15.72
C ARG A 4 -15.90 -6.88 -14.25
N PRO A 5 -14.82 -7.11 -13.50
CA PRO A 5 -14.64 -6.53 -12.17
C PRO A 5 -14.68 -5.00 -12.28
N ARG A 6 -15.63 -4.35 -11.59
CA ARG A 6 -15.69 -2.89 -11.50
C ARG A 6 -14.63 -2.41 -10.51
N LEU A 7 -13.41 -2.17 -11.00
CA LEU A 7 -12.37 -1.39 -10.30
C LEU A 7 -12.78 0.09 -10.06
N GLU A 8 -13.89 0.55 -10.65
CA GLU A 8 -14.34 1.96 -10.61
C GLU A 8 -15.23 2.34 -9.42
N ARG A 9 -15.30 1.54 -8.34
CA ARG A 9 -16.10 1.89 -7.14
C ARG A 9 -15.29 2.32 -5.92
N LEU A 10 -14.08 2.82 -6.11
CA LEU A 10 -13.44 3.69 -5.12
C LEU A 10 -13.93 5.12 -5.34
N HIS A 11 -14.76 5.64 -4.44
CA HIS A 11 -15.31 6.99 -4.57
C HIS A 11 -14.15 8.02 -4.60
N PRO A 12 -13.95 8.80 -5.68
CA PRO A 12 -12.73 9.60 -5.89
C PRO A 12 -12.49 10.74 -4.88
N ARG A 13 -13.48 11.06 -4.03
CA ARG A 13 -13.47 12.29 -3.21
C ARG A 13 -12.83 12.11 -1.84
N THR A 14 -12.90 10.92 -1.24
CA THR A 14 -12.41 10.68 0.13
C THR A 14 -10.93 10.24 0.16
N LEU A 15 -10.50 9.38 -0.76
CA LEU A 15 -9.08 8.96 -0.86
C LEU A 15 -8.15 10.08 -1.38
N GLY A 16 -8.66 10.97 -2.24
CA GLY A 16 -7.85 12.05 -2.82
C GLY A 16 -7.32 13.06 -1.80
N ALA A 17 -8.07 13.33 -0.72
CA ALA A 17 -7.63 14.25 0.33
C ALA A 17 -6.51 13.63 1.20
N GLY A 18 -6.71 12.39 1.66
CA GLY A 18 -5.71 11.65 2.43
C GLY A 18 -4.41 11.45 1.67
N ALA A 19 -4.49 11.10 0.37
CA ALA A 19 -3.32 10.95 -0.48
C ALA A 19 -2.50 12.25 -0.62
N ARG A 20 -3.16 13.41 -0.77
CA ARG A 20 -2.49 14.72 -0.86
C ARG A 20 -1.79 15.09 0.45
N ILE A 21 -2.45 14.87 1.58
CA ILE A 21 -1.87 15.09 2.91
C ILE A 21 -0.66 14.19 3.11
N SER A 22 -0.80 12.91 2.76
CA SER A 22 0.28 11.94 2.88
C SER A 22 1.47 12.27 1.98
N PHE A 23 1.23 12.76 0.76
CA PHE A 23 2.29 13.27 -0.12
C PHE A 23 3.04 14.45 0.52
N GLY A 24 2.32 15.40 1.11
CA GLY A 24 2.93 16.52 1.85
C GLY A 24 3.77 16.04 3.04
N LEU A 25 3.31 15.02 3.77
CA LEU A 25 4.06 14.39 4.85
C LEU A 25 5.30 13.66 4.35
N HIS A 26 5.22 12.91 3.24
CA HIS A 26 6.36 12.29 2.59
C HIS A 26 7.43 13.33 2.22
N ARG A 27 7.05 14.49 1.67
CA ARG A 27 7.99 15.59 1.38
C ARG A 27 8.65 16.13 2.64
N ARG A 28 7.90 16.29 3.74
CA ARG A 28 8.46 16.76 5.02
C ARG A 28 9.44 15.75 5.61
N LEU A 29 9.09 14.46 5.61
CA LEU A 29 9.98 13.38 6.04
C LEU A 29 11.24 13.35 5.17
N ALA A 30 11.11 13.52 3.86
CA ALA A 30 12.26 13.54 2.95
C ALA A 30 13.20 14.71 3.21
N ALA A 31 12.65 15.89 3.53
CA ALA A 31 13.48 17.02 3.93
C ALA A 31 14.17 16.79 5.28
N ALA A 32 13.48 16.18 6.24
CA ALA A 32 14.01 15.96 7.59
C ALA A 32 15.04 14.83 7.68
N LEU A 33 14.93 13.80 6.82
CA LEU A 33 15.70 12.55 6.92
C LEU A 33 16.68 12.35 5.75
N ASP A 34 16.98 13.42 4.99
CA ASP A 34 17.75 13.34 3.75
C ASP A 34 17.22 12.25 2.80
N GLY A 35 15.90 12.26 2.59
CA GLY A 35 15.18 11.17 1.94
C GLY A 35 15.60 10.89 0.50
N ALA A 36 16.20 11.86 -0.19
CA ALA A 36 16.76 11.67 -1.52
C ALA A 36 17.89 10.62 -1.50
N ASN A 37 18.80 10.71 -0.52
CA ASN A 37 19.92 9.78 -0.37
C ASN A 37 19.54 8.56 0.48
N ALA A 38 18.80 8.77 1.57
CA ALA A 38 18.48 7.73 2.54
C ALA A 38 17.55 6.66 1.96
N TYR A 39 16.54 7.07 1.19
CA TYR A 39 15.49 6.17 0.70
C TYR A 39 14.96 6.49 -0.70
N GLY A 40 15.70 7.26 -1.49
CA GLY A 40 15.39 7.52 -2.89
C GLY A 40 14.11 8.31 -3.12
N PHE A 41 13.71 9.18 -2.18
CA PHE A 41 12.58 10.07 -2.40
C PHE A 41 12.84 10.97 -3.60
N ARG A 42 12.04 10.79 -4.66
CA ARG A 42 12.21 11.53 -5.90
C ARG A 42 10.86 11.95 -6.45
N PRO A 43 10.54 13.26 -6.46
CA PRO A 43 9.43 13.80 -7.24
C PRO A 43 9.55 13.43 -8.72
N VAL A 44 8.47 12.96 -9.34
CA VAL A 44 8.49 12.51 -10.74
C VAL A 44 7.24 12.96 -11.50
N HIS A 45 7.36 13.08 -12.82
CA HIS A 45 6.20 13.05 -13.69
C HIS A 45 5.66 11.62 -13.77
N THR A 46 4.35 11.47 -13.69
CA THR A 46 3.70 10.17 -13.83
C THR A 46 2.81 10.20 -15.07
N LEU A 47 3.02 9.26 -15.99
CA LEU A 47 2.26 9.13 -17.23
C LEU A 47 1.54 7.79 -17.25
N SER A 48 0.38 7.75 -17.91
CA SER A 48 -0.34 6.53 -18.26
C SER A 48 -0.17 6.27 -19.75
N ILE A 49 0.16 5.04 -20.09
CA ILE A 49 0.33 4.55 -21.44
C ILE A 49 -0.64 3.37 -21.60
N CYS A 50 -1.45 3.38 -22.65
CA CYS A 50 -2.41 2.32 -22.94
C CYS A 50 -1.83 1.41 -24.01
N LEU A 51 -1.57 0.13 -23.74
CA LEU A 51 -0.99 -0.78 -24.74
C LEU A 51 -2.08 -1.45 -25.59
N PRO A 52 -1.99 -1.45 -26.93
CA PRO A 52 -2.96 -2.15 -27.77
C PRO A 52 -2.73 -3.67 -27.71
N SER A 53 -3.81 -4.44 -27.90
CA SER A 53 -3.73 -5.91 -27.95
C SER A 53 -3.09 -6.43 -29.24
N GLN A 54 -3.13 -5.64 -30.32
CA GLN A 54 -2.48 -5.87 -31.61
C GLN A 54 -1.61 -4.68 -32.01
N PRO A 55 -0.61 -4.85 -32.90
CA PRO A 55 0.19 -3.73 -33.41
C PRO A 55 -0.72 -2.66 -34.01
N ALA A 56 -0.51 -1.40 -33.60
CA ALA A 56 -1.24 -0.25 -34.10
C ALA A 56 -0.26 0.74 -34.75
N GLU A 57 -0.78 1.65 -35.58
CA GLU A 57 0.02 2.73 -36.15
C GLU A 57 0.67 3.57 -35.02
N PRO A 58 1.96 3.92 -35.14
CA PRO A 58 2.66 4.71 -34.13
C PRO A 58 1.98 6.05 -33.88
N LEU A 59 1.70 6.35 -32.60
CA LEU A 59 1.23 7.67 -32.21
C LEU A 59 2.40 8.66 -32.08
N SER A 60 2.09 9.95 -32.21
CA SER A 60 3.07 11.01 -31.96
C SER A 60 3.61 10.93 -30.51
N PRO A 61 4.94 11.03 -30.31
CA PRO A 61 5.55 10.90 -29.00
C PRO A 61 5.09 12.02 -28.06
N HIS A 62 4.77 11.67 -26.81
CA HIS A 62 4.47 12.64 -25.76
C HIS A 62 5.77 13.31 -25.28
N PRO A 63 5.82 14.64 -25.06
CA PRO A 63 7.08 15.36 -24.77
C PRO A 63 7.80 14.91 -23.49
N LEU A 64 7.05 14.32 -22.54
CA LEU A 64 7.60 13.76 -21.30
C LEU A 64 7.89 12.25 -21.36
N LEU A 65 7.66 11.61 -22.51
CA LEU A 65 7.94 10.17 -22.67
C LEU A 65 9.46 9.96 -22.77
N PRO A 66 10.07 9.13 -21.92
CA PRO A 66 11.49 8.81 -22.04
C PRO A 66 11.80 8.12 -23.38
N SER A 67 13.00 8.36 -23.93
CA SER A 67 13.41 7.80 -25.24
C SER A 67 13.52 6.28 -25.27
N TRP A 68 13.59 5.62 -24.12
CA TRP A 68 13.60 4.17 -23.99
C TRP A 68 12.20 3.55 -24.00
N VAL A 69 11.14 4.36 -23.87
CA VAL A 69 9.76 3.88 -24.00
C VAL A 69 9.34 3.99 -25.45
N ASP A 70 8.84 2.89 -26.02
CA ASP A 70 8.38 2.88 -27.41
C ASP A 70 7.08 3.71 -27.54
N PRO A 71 7.07 4.82 -28.30
CA PRO A 71 5.88 5.65 -28.48
C PRO A 71 4.77 4.95 -29.28
N SER A 72 5.13 3.93 -30.09
CA SER A 72 4.18 3.09 -30.83
C SER A 72 3.54 2.02 -29.95
N ALA A 73 4.07 1.80 -28.75
CA ALA A 73 3.49 0.86 -27.81
C ALA A 73 2.13 1.33 -27.29
N SER A 74 1.72 2.59 -27.52
CA SER A 74 0.43 3.08 -27.02
C SER A 74 -0.69 3.15 -28.06
N ALA A 75 -1.86 2.61 -27.68
CA ALA A 75 -3.14 2.70 -28.39
C ALA A 75 -3.81 4.08 -28.28
N ALA A 76 -3.33 4.95 -27.38
CA ALA A 76 -3.85 6.29 -27.14
C ALA A 76 -2.71 7.22 -26.71
N PRO A 77 -2.81 8.55 -26.91
CA PRO A 77 -1.79 9.49 -26.45
C PRO A 77 -1.51 9.30 -24.95
N PRO A 78 -0.24 9.24 -24.52
CA PRO A 78 0.11 9.15 -23.12
C PRO A 78 -0.56 10.27 -22.32
N ARG A 79 -1.17 9.93 -21.18
CA ARG A 79 -1.89 10.89 -20.34
C ARG A 79 -1.07 11.19 -19.10
N GLN A 80 -0.88 12.47 -18.79
CA GLN A 80 -0.28 12.84 -17.52
C GLN A 80 -1.22 12.53 -16.33
N LEU A 81 -0.73 11.70 -15.41
CA LEU A 81 -1.40 11.35 -14.16
C LEU A 81 -0.96 12.23 -13.01
N GLY A 82 0.30 12.70 -13.03
CA GLY A 82 0.91 13.43 -11.93
C GLY A 82 2.10 14.29 -12.36
N THR A 83 2.47 15.20 -11.47
CA THR A 83 3.61 16.11 -11.60
C THR A 83 4.55 15.90 -10.41
N PRO A 84 5.78 16.44 -10.43
CA PRO A 84 6.63 16.51 -9.24
C PRO A 84 5.98 17.14 -8.00
N ASP A 85 4.88 17.90 -8.16
CA ASP A 85 4.13 18.47 -7.04
C ASP A 85 3.04 17.55 -6.47
N THR A 86 2.75 16.44 -7.15
CA THR A 86 1.66 15.51 -6.77
C THR A 86 2.08 14.05 -6.72
N THR A 87 3.22 13.68 -7.32
CA THR A 87 3.72 12.32 -7.40
C THR A 87 5.22 12.25 -7.13
N ALA A 88 5.63 11.22 -6.38
CA ALA A 88 7.03 10.90 -6.11
C ALA A 88 7.21 9.38 -6.04
N GLN A 89 8.43 8.94 -6.31
CA GLN A 89 8.89 7.58 -6.01
C GLN A 89 9.58 7.58 -4.67
N VAL A 90 9.47 6.46 -3.98
CA VAL A 90 10.16 6.20 -2.72
C VAL A 90 10.51 4.72 -2.70
N HIS A 91 11.63 4.37 -2.08
CA HIS A 91 11.92 2.99 -1.81
C HIS A 91 11.18 2.53 -0.53
N PRO A 92 10.27 1.55 -0.58
CA PRO A 92 9.50 1.10 0.58
C PRO A 92 10.34 0.65 1.78
N GLY A 93 11.21 -0.35 1.61
CA GLY A 93 11.99 -0.93 2.72
C GLY A 93 12.95 0.07 3.40
N LEU A 94 13.68 0.88 2.63
CA LEU A 94 14.53 1.95 3.15
C LEU A 94 13.75 3.05 3.84
N PHE A 95 12.62 3.46 3.26
CA PHE A 95 11.76 4.47 3.87
C PHE A 95 11.30 4.00 5.25
N THR A 96 10.80 2.76 5.35
CA THR A 96 10.42 2.15 6.63
C THR A 96 11.58 2.13 7.62
N LYS A 97 12.78 1.71 7.19
CA LYS A 97 13.97 1.69 8.05
C LYS A 97 14.39 3.09 8.51
N ALA A 98 14.35 4.08 7.63
CA ALA A 98 14.72 5.46 7.94
C ALA A 98 13.75 6.09 8.94
N VAL A 99 12.44 5.91 8.74
CA VAL A 99 11.41 6.39 9.67
C VAL A 99 11.51 5.69 11.02
N LEU A 100 11.74 4.38 11.03
CA LEU A 100 11.92 3.62 12.27
C LEU A 100 13.18 4.04 13.03
N ALA A 101 14.30 4.25 12.34
CA ALA A 101 15.52 4.73 12.97
C ALA A 101 15.35 6.13 13.57
N ALA A 102 14.57 6.99 12.92
CA ALA A 102 14.32 8.36 13.38
C ALA A 102 13.24 8.45 14.48
N SER A 103 12.43 7.42 14.71
CA SER A 103 11.33 7.47 15.68
C SER A 103 11.81 7.35 17.13
N GLY A 104 13.01 6.82 17.35
CA GLY A 104 13.51 6.48 18.69
C GLY A 104 12.78 5.30 19.34
N ALA A 105 12.02 4.51 18.57
CA ALA A 105 11.29 3.35 19.09
C ALA A 105 12.20 2.14 19.31
N ASP A 106 11.93 1.37 20.38
CA ASP A 106 12.53 0.06 20.59
C ASP A 106 11.94 -0.97 19.63
N VAL A 107 12.82 -1.72 18.95
CA VAL A 107 12.42 -2.73 17.97
C VAL A 107 12.53 -4.13 18.56
N VAL A 108 11.40 -4.83 18.59
CA VAL A 108 11.32 -6.23 19.00
C VAL A 108 10.97 -7.07 17.78
N ILE A 109 11.90 -7.91 17.34
CA ILE A 109 11.64 -8.91 16.29
C ILE A 109 11.16 -10.20 16.98
N GLY A 110 9.90 -10.57 16.74
CA GLY A 110 9.29 -11.77 17.30
C GLY A 110 7.88 -12.02 16.80
N GLU A 111 7.37 -13.23 17.03
CA GLU A 111 6.00 -13.62 16.70
C GLU A 111 5.05 -13.21 17.83
N VAL A 112 4.07 -12.36 17.53
CA VAL A 112 3.03 -11.96 18.48
C VAL A 112 1.97 -13.06 18.54
N GLU A 113 1.76 -13.66 19.73
CA GLU A 113 0.78 -14.74 19.93
C GLU A 113 -0.63 -14.19 20.18
N ARG A 114 -0.72 -13.12 20.98
CA ARG A 114 -2.01 -12.49 21.34
C ARG A 114 -1.83 -11.09 21.92
N VAL A 115 -2.88 -10.29 21.79
CA VAL A 115 -3.07 -9.05 22.56
C VAL A 115 -3.58 -9.42 23.96
N VAL A 116 -3.00 -8.83 25.00
CA VAL A 116 -3.38 -9.06 26.40
C VAL A 116 -4.37 -7.98 26.83
N VAL A 117 -5.53 -8.40 27.33
CA VAL A 117 -6.64 -7.50 27.70
C VAL A 117 -7.06 -7.78 29.15
N SER A 118 -7.20 -6.71 29.94
CA SER A 118 -7.74 -6.75 31.30
C SER A 118 -8.87 -5.73 31.43
N GLU A 119 -10.00 -6.13 32.00
CA GLU A 119 -11.19 -5.26 32.18
C GLU A 119 -11.64 -4.52 30.91
N GLY A 120 -11.49 -5.17 29.75
CA GLY A 120 -11.85 -4.59 28.45
C GLY A 120 -10.88 -3.51 27.92
N ARG A 121 -9.70 -3.37 28.54
CA ARG A 121 -8.61 -2.50 28.08
C ARG A 121 -7.37 -3.34 27.76
N VAL A 122 -6.65 -2.96 26.71
CA VAL A 122 -5.34 -3.58 26.43
C VAL A 122 -4.33 -3.26 27.51
N VAL A 123 -3.51 -4.24 27.89
CA VAL A 123 -2.42 -4.07 28.85
C VAL A 123 -1.07 -4.50 28.28
N GLY A 124 -1.05 -5.08 27.08
CA GLY A 124 0.20 -5.48 26.43
C GLY A 124 0.01 -6.45 25.26
N VAL A 125 1.11 -7.02 24.80
CA VAL A 125 1.16 -8.07 23.78
C VAL A 125 2.03 -9.24 24.26
N ALA A 126 1.53 -10.46 24.10
CA ALA A 126 2.31 -11.67 24.36
C ALA A 126 3.14 -12.02 23.13
N VAL A 127 4.45 -12.14 23.31
CA VAL A 127 5.42 -12.47 22.27
C VAL A 127 6.02 -13.83 22.56
N LYS A 128 5.97 -14.73 21.58
CA LYS A 128 6.43 -16.12 21.69
C LYS A 128 7.87 -16.18 22.18
N GLY A 129 8.09 -16.93 23.25
CA GLY A 129 9.41 -17.10 23.87
C GLY A 129 9.96 -15.87 24.63
N ARG A 130 9.23 -14.74 24.67
CA ARG A 130 9.63 -13.51 25.38
C ARG A 130 8.68 -13.12 26.52
N GLY A 131 7.46 -13.65 26.53
CA GLY A 131 6.45 -13.29 27.52
C GLY A 131 5.68 -12.04 27.11
N VAL A 132 5.10 -11.33 28.09
CA VAL A 132 4.26 -10.15 27.84
C VAL A 132 5.12 -8.89 27.78
N VAL A 133 4.93 -8.08 26.74
CA VAL A 133 5.41 -6.71 26.67
C VAL A 133 4.25 -5.80 27.07
N ASP A 134 4.41 -5.09 28.19
CA ASP A 134 3.38 -4.18 28.70
C ASP A 134 3.19 -2.97 27.79
N ALA A 135 1.92 -2.58 27.57
CA ALA A 135 1.57 -1.42 26.77
C ALA A 135 0.17 -0.90 27.12
N ASP A 136 0.03 0.43 27.22
CA ASP A 136 -1.27 1.11 27.45
C ASP A 136 -2.12 1.21 26.17
N ALA A 137 -1.47 1.06 25.02
CA ALA A 137 -2.09 1.06 23.70
C ALA A 137 -1.36 0.08 22.76
N VAL A 138 -2.12 -0.60 21.90
CA VAL A 138 -1.59 -1.53 20.89
C VAL A 138 -2.17 -1.17 19.53
N VAL A 139 -1.33 -1.05 18.51
CA VAL A 139 -1.74 -0.82 17.12
C VAL A 139 -1.43 -2.07 16.29
N LEU A 140 -2.46 -2.66 15.69
CA LEU A 140 -2.31 -3.77 14.75
C LEU A 140 -2.10 -3.24 13.33
N ALA A 141 -0.86 -3.35 12.82
CA ALA A 141 -0.42 -2.86 11.50
C ALA A 141 0.37 -3.93 10.71
N LEU A 142 -0.16 -5.15 10.67
CA LEU A 142 0.48 -6.31 10.04
C LEU A 142 0.25 -6.30 8.51
N GLY A 143 1.24 -5.82 7.75
CA GLY A 143 1.26 -5.87 6.28
C GLY A 143 2.44 -6.73 5.76
N PRO A 144 2.61 -6.90 4.43
CA PRO A 144 3.68 -7.75 3.88
C PRO A 144 4.76 -6.99 3.05
N TRP A 145 6.01 -7.45 3.15
CA TRP A 145 7.27 -6.68 2.99
C TRP A 145 7.85 -6.57 1.55
N SER A 146 8.77 -5.61 1.28
CA SER A 146 9.60 -5.56 0.03
C SER A 146 10.83 -4.59 0.02
N GLY A 147 11.79 -4.87 -0.89
CA GLY A 147 13.17 -4.34 -1.02
C GLY A 147 13.49 -3.46 -2.26
N ARG A 148 14.74 -3.51 -2.78
CA ARG A 148 15.40 -2.59 -3.78
C ARG A 148 15.50 -3.19 -5.19
N GLU A 149 14.44 -3.14 -6.01
CA GLU A 149 14.49 -3.50 -7.45
C GLU A 149 13.57 -2.63 -8.33
N VAL A 150 13.69 -2.79 -9.65
CA VAL A 150 12.63 -2.38 -10.59
C VAL A 150 11.51 -3.41 -10.51
N TYR A 151 10.36 -2.97 -10.03
CA TYR A 151 9.20 -3.84 -9.85
C TYR A 151 8.26 -3.76 -11.03
N ILE A 152 7.93 -4.93 -11.58
CA ILE A 152 6.85 -5.12 -12.53
C ILE A 152 5.78 -5.92 -11.80
N CYS A 153 4.61 -5.32 -11.62
CA CYS A 153 3.50 -5.92 -10.87
C CYS A 153 2.33 -6.22 -11.81
N GLY A 154 1.74 -7.39 -11.63
CA GLY A 154 0.58 -7.86 -12.39
C GLY A 154 -0.74 -7.51 -11.73
N MET A 155 -1.83 -7.96 -12.33
CA MET A 155 -3.13 -7.87 -11.70
C MET A 155 -3.21 -8.81 -10.49
N SER A 156 -3.79 -8.32 -9.40
CA SER A 156 -4.13 -9.16 -8.26
C SER A 156 -5.27 -10.12 -8.62
N LYS A 157 -5.24 -11.32 -8.02
CA LYS A 157 -6.35 -12.29 -8.00
C LYS A 157 -6.80 -12.51 -6.57
N ASP A 158 -8.08 -12.82 -6.40
CA ASP A 158 -8.63 -13.19 -5.10
C ASP A 158 -8.30 -14.67 -4.83
N GLU A 159 -7.55 -14.93 -3.76
CA GLU A 159 -7.21 -16.28 -3.31
C GLU A 159 -7.26 -16.34 -1.78
N ASP A 160 -7.48 -17.55 -1.24
CA ASP A 160 -7.42 -17.78 0.20
C ASP A 160 -5.99 -17.55 0.70
N VAL A 161 -5.85 -16.92 1.87
CA VAL A 161 -4.54 -16.65 2.48
C VAL A 161 -4.00 -17.96 3.05
N PRO A 162 -2.78 -18.42 2.66
CA PRO A 162 -2.19 -19.61 3.26
C PRO A 162 -1.84 -19.35 4.73
N ASP A 163 -1.83 -20.42 5.54
CA ASP A 163 -1.44 -20.33 6.95
C ASP A 163 0.02 -19.90 7.14
N ASP A 164 0.89 -20.26 6.18
CA ASP A 164 2.31 -19.87 6.16
C ASP A 164 2.59 -18.87 5.02
N PRO A 165 2.99 -17.63 5.33
CA PRO A 165 3.36 -16.66 4.30
C PRO A 165 4.61 -17.06 3.50
N ALA A 166 5.47 -17.94 4.01
CA ALA A 166 6.61 -18.45 3.25
C ALA A 166 6.20 -19.40 2.12
N ALA A 167 4.97 -19.92 2.14
CA ALA A 167 4.42 -20.76 1.08
C ALA A 167 3.94 -19.97 -0.15
N ILE A 168 3.96 -18.63 -0.10
CA ILE A 168 3.53 -17.77 -1.19
C ILE A 168 4.58 -17.80 -2.30
N ALA A 169 4.20 -18.33 -3.47
CA ALA A 169 5.02 -18.37 -4.66
C ALA A 169 4.37 -17.60 -5.82
N GLY A 170 5.20 -17.07 -6.72
CA GLY A 170 4.73 -16.46 -7.96
C GLY A 170 4.12 -17.49 -8.91
N GLU A 171 3.09 -17.10 -9.66
CA GLU A 171 2.49 -17.95 -10.68
C GLU A 171 3.26 -17.81 -12.02
N PRO A 172 3.82 -18.91 -12.57
CA PRO A 172 4.70 -18.84 -13.75
C PRO A 172 4.07 -18.15 -14.96
N ASP A 173 2.79 -18.42 -15.24
CA ASP A 173 2.09 -17.83 -16.39
C ASP A 173 1.87 -16.31 -16.22
N SER A 174 1.56 -15.88 -14.99
CA SER A 174 1.42 -14.46 -14.64
C SER A 174 2.77 -13.73 -14.77
N ILE A 175 3.85 -14.36 -14.30
CA ILE A 175 5.22 -13.85 -14.44
C ILE A 175 5.63 -13.75 -15.91
N ALA A 176 5.41 -14.79 -16.70
CA ALA A 176 5.72 -14.80 -18.13
C ALA A 176 4.95 -13.69 -18.88
N MET A 177 3.69 -13.46 -18.50
CA MET A 177 2.90 -12.36 -19.06
C MET A 177 3.48 -10.99 -18.69
N LEU A 178 3.99 -10.81 -17.46
CA LEU A 178 4.64 -9.57 -17.04
C LEU A 178 5.90 -9.29 -17.84
N HIS A 179 6.77 -10.28 -18.04
CA HIS A 179 7.95 -10.15 -18.90
C HIS A 179 7.57 -9.77 -20.33
N LYS A 180 6.54 -10.41 -20.88
CA LYS A 180 6.03 -10.09 -22.22
C LYS A 180 5.51 -8.66 -22.32
N ILE A 181 4.78 -8.17 -21.31
CA ILE A 181 4.30 -6.78 -21.26
C ILE A 181 5.49 -5.82 -21.13
N ALA A 182 6.45 -6.12 -20.26
CA ALA A 182 7.66 -5.31 -20.05
C ALA A 182 8.43 -5.11 -21.36
N GLY A 183 8.69 -6.21 -22.09
CA GLY A 183 9.38 -6.17 -23.37
C GLY A 183 8.62 -5.45 -24.50
N ARG A 184 7.30 -5.28 -24.36
CA ARG A 184 6.49 -4.44 -25.26
C ARG A 184 6.55 -2.96 -24.89
N VAL A 185 6.70 -2.63 -23.61
CA VAL A 185 6.86 -1.25 -23.14
C VAL A 185 8.23 -0.71 -23.53
N SER A 186 9.27 -1.53 -23.41
CA SER A 186 10.63 -1.17 -23.80
C SER A 186 11.44 -2.41 -24.19
N SER A 187 12.20 -2.32 -25.28
CA SER A 187 13.15 -3.37 -25.66
C SER A 187 14.24 -3.58 -24.62
N GLN A 188 14.62 -2.54 -23.87
CA GLN A 188 15.66 -2.64 -22.82
C GLN A 188 15.22 -3.47 -21.61
N LEU A 189 13.93 -3.78 -21.47
CA LEU A 189 13.40 -4.63 -20.40
C LEU A 189 13.30 -6.11 -20.82
N LYS A 190 13.70 -6.45 -22.04
CA LYS A 190 13.75 -7.83 -22.51
C LYS A 190 14.97 -8.53 -21.92
N THR A 191 14.77 -9.72 -21.39
CA THR A 191 15.88 -10.55 -20.90
C THR A 191 16.82 -10.94 -22.05
N GLU A 192 16.28 -11.13 -23.27
CA GLU A 192 17.10 -11.35 -24.47
C GLU A 192 17.99 -10.15 -24.88
N GLU A 193 17.69 -8.94 -24.40
CA GLU A 193 18.49 -7.72 -24.64
C GLU A 193 19.40 -7.38 -23.45
N GLY A 194 19.55 -8.31 -22.48
CA GLY A 194 20.47 -8.20 -21.36
C GLY A 194 19.86 -7.73 -20.04
N ALA A 195 18.53 -7.62 -19.93
CA ALA A 195 17.88 -7.35 -18.64
C ALA A 195 18.00 -8.57 -17.70
N GLU A 196 18.49 -8.33 -16.47
CA GLU A 196 18.60 -9.38 -15.45
C GLU A 196 17.36 -9.41 -14.55
N VAL A 197 16.80 -10.60 -14.34
CA VAL A 197 15.72 -10.83 -13.38
C VAL A 197 16.33 -11.11 -12.01
N VAL A 198 16.23 -10.12 -11.11
CA VAL A 198 16.78 -10.23 -9.76
C VAL A 198 15.90 -11.07 -8.84
N THR A 199 14.57 -10.96 -8.98
CA THR A 199 13.62 -11.72 -8.17
C THR A 199 12.24 -11.82 -8.84
N GLU A 200 11.51 -12.90 -8.54
CA GLU A 200 10.13 -13.12 -8.96
C GLU A 200 9.31 -13.59 -7.76
N GLN A 201 8.29 -12.83 -7.37
CA GLN A 201 7.56 -13.06 -6.13
C GLN A 201 6.08 -12.66 -6.28
N ALA A 202 5.25 -13.23 -5.40
CA ALA A 202 3.87 -12.80 -5.18
C ALA A 202 3.70 -12.40 -3.72
N CYS A 203 2.68 -11.59 -3.45
CA CYS A 203 2.41 -11.08 -2.11
C CYS A 203 0.91 -10.84 -1.94
N TYR A 204 0.40 -10.95 -0.72
CA TYR A 204 -1.00 -10.62 -0.42
C TYR A 204 -1.15 -9.13 -0.20
N LEU A 205 -2.26 -8.58 -0.68
CA LEU A 205 -2.66 -7.21 -0.39
C LEU A 205 -3.79 -7.28 0.63
N PRO A 206 -3.64 -6.73 1.85
CA PRO A 206 -4.75 -6.65 2.78
C PRO A 206 -5.82 -5.72 2.17
N CYS A 207 -6.97 -6.31 1.86
CA CYS A 207 -8.10 -5.64 1.25
C CYS A 207 -9.36 -5.90 2.08
N THR A 208 -10.25 -4.92 2.12
CA THR A 208 -11.58 -5.04 2.72
C THR A 208 -12.62 -5.18 1.62
N ASN A 209 -13.76 -5.79 1.95
CA ASN A 209 -14.88 -5.95 1.01
C ASN A 209 -15.44 -4.61 0.49
N ASP A 210 -15.26 -3.52 1.25
CA ASP A 210 -15.68 -2.17 0.88
C ASP A 210 -14.59 -1.34 0.20
N GLY A 211 -13.38 -1.90 0.05
CA GLY A 211 -12.24 -1.25 -0.60
C GLY A 211 -11.63 -0.08 0.19
N LEU A 212 -12.07 0.13 1.45
CA LEU A 212 -11.54 1.18 2.32
C LEU A 212 -10.62 0.59 3.40
N PRO A 213 -9.52 1.27 3.76
CA PRO A 213 -8.73 0.89 4.93
C PRO A 213 -9.57 0.78 6.21
N VAL A 214 -9.11 -0.03 7.15
CA VAL A 214 -9.65 -0.12 8.51
C VAL A 214 -8.68 0.57 9.45
N ILE A 215 -9.06 1.74 9.95
CA ILE A 215 -8.25 2.62 10.77
C ILE A 215 -9.08 3.09 11.96
N GLY A 216 -8.60 2.83 13.19
CA GLY A 216 -9.20 3.35 14.41
C GLY A 216 -9.20 2.36 15.56
N GLU A 217 -9.83 2.74 16.67
CA GLU A 217 -9.96 1.91 17.86
C GLU A 217 -10.90 0.71 17.61
N MET A 218 -10.51 -0.46 18.11
CA MET A 218 -11.27 -1.70 18.03
C MET A 218 -12.50 -1.62 18.94
N PRO A 219 -13.71 -1.79 18.39
CA PRO A 219 -14.92 -1.75 19.20
C PRO A 219 -14.89 -2.78 20.32
N GLY A 220 -15.16 -2.34 21.55
CA GLY A 220 -15.22 -3.21 22.73
C GLY A 220 -13.87 -3.51 23.38
N VAL A 221 -12.74 -3.01 22.85
CA VAL A 221 -11.42 -3.18 23.46
C VAL A 221 -10.69 -1.83 23.52
N LYS A 222 -10.72 -1.19 24.69
CA LYS A 222 -10.10 0.13 24.90
C LYS A 222 -8.58 0.05 24.70
N GLY A 223 -8.02 1.03 24.00
CA GLY A 223 -6.59 1.14 23.73
C GLY A 223 -6.06 0.16 22.67
N CYS A 224 -6.92 -0.71 22.11
CA CYS A 224 -6.56 -1.56 20.98
C CYS A 224 -6.98 -0.86 19.69
N TYR A 225 -6.05 -0.59 18.79
CA TYR A 225 -6.28 0.10 17.53
C TYR A 225 -5.85 -0.79 16.36
N VAL A 226 -6.41 -0.53 15.19
CA VAL A 226 -6.02 -1.18 13.93
C VAL A 226 -5.73 -0.14 12.86
N ALA A 227 -4.76 -0.42 12.00
CA ALA A 227 -4.52 0.26 10.74
C ALA A 227 -4.09 -0.76 9.69
N THR A 228 -5.06 -1.25 8.91
CA THR A 228 -4.84 -2.26 7.87
C THR A 228 -5.77 -2.03 6.68
N GLY A 229 -5.68 -2.88 5.65
CA GLY A 229 -6.60 -2.84 4.51
C GLY A 229 -6.24 -1.78 3.46
N HIS A 230 -5.00 -1.29 3.44
CA HIS A 230 -4.56 -0.24 2.52
C HIS A 230 -4.32 -0.73 1.08
N SER A 231 -4.50 -2.02 0.79
CA SER A 231 -4.21 -2.61 -0.53
C SER A 231 -2.82 -2.19 -1.04
N CYS A 232 -2.68 -1.89 -2.32
CA CYS A 232 -1.44 -1.39 -2.92
C CYS A 232 -1.06 0.05 -2.53
N TRP A 233 -1.89 0.73 -1.72
CA TRP A 233 -1.69 2.14 -1.35
C TRP A 233 -1.04 2.33 0.03
N GLY A 234 -0.51 1.27 0.64
CA GLY A 234 0.08 1.29 1.99
C GLY A 234 1.19 2.32 2.16
N ILE A 235 2.26 2.25 1.35
CA ILE A 235 3.40 3.19 1.45
C ILE A 235 2.95 4.63 1.18
N LEU A 236 2.05 4.81 0.22
CA LEU A 236 1.51 6.14 -0.09
C LEU A 236 0.82 6.73 1.14
N ASN A 237 -0.06 5.97 1.80
CA ASN A 237 -0.90 6.44 2.89
C ASN A 237 -0.28 6.30 4.29
N ALA A 238 0.89 5.65 4.41
CA ALA A 238 1.52 5.36 5.69
C ALA A 238 1.77 6.61 6.54
N PRO A 239 2.35 7.72 6.02
CA PRO A 239 2.53 8.93 6.82
C PRO A 239 1.22 9.53 7.35
N ALA A 240 0.20 9.66 6.50
CA ALA A 240 -1.09 10.21 6.94
C ALA A 240 -1.79 9.29 7.97
N THR A 241 -1.72 7.97 7.75
CA THR A 241 -2.30 6.98 8.67
C THR A 241 -1.60 7.01 10.02
N GLY A 242 -0.26 7.02 10.04
CA GLY A 242 0.52 7.08 11.27
C GLY A 242 0.28 8.35 12.06
N ALA A 243 0.24 9.51 11.39
CA ALA A 243 -0.07 10.79 12.03
C ALA A 243 -1.51 10.81 12.60
N ALA A 244 -2.49 10.33 11.82
CA ALA A 244 -3.89 10.27 12.27
C ALA A 244 -4.08 9.32 13.45
N LEU A 245 -3.39 8.17 13.46
CA LEU A 245 -3.41 7.26 14.61
C LEU A 245 -2.73 7.87 15.84
N ALA A 246 -1.60 8.56 15.68
CA ALA A 246 -0.94 9.23 16.80
C ALA A 246 -1.86 10.28 17.43
N GLU A 247 -2.52 11.12 16.63
CA GLU A 247 -3.53 12.06 17.11
C GLU A 247 -4.72 11.34 17.78
N LEU A 248 -5.22 10.25 17.19
CA LEU A 248 -6.32 9.48 17.79
C LEU A 248 -5.93 8.88 19.16
N ILE A 249 -4.72 8.35 19.28
CA ILE A 249 -4.22 7.71 20.51
C ILE A 249 -3.94 8.75 21.60
N LEU A 250 -3.32 9.87 21.24
CA LEU A 250 -2.87 10.89 22.20
C LEU A 250 -3.97 11.90 22.56
N ASP A 251 -4.72 12.36 21.55
CA ASP A 251 -5.72 13.44 21.70
C ASP A 251 -7.16 12.89 21.75
N GLY A 252 -7.37 11.60 21.49
CA GLY A 252 -8.70 10.99 21.39
C GLY A 252 -9.44 11.29 20.08
N GLN A 253 -8.84 12.06 19.16
CA GLN A 253 -9.42 12.38 17.86
C GLN A 253 -8.33 12.71 16.82
N ALA A 254 -8.54 12.26 15.58
CA ALA A 254 -7.69 12.66 14.45
C ALA A 254 -8.18 13.98 13.85
N LYS A 255 -7.27 14.94 13.72
CA LYS A 255 -7.50 16.27 13.12
C LYS A 255 -6.94 16.34 11.70
N ILE A 256 -5.87 15.59 11.43
CA ILE A 256 -5.19 15.62 10.14
C ILE A 256 -6.04 15.00 9.03
N VAL A 257 -6.82 13.96 9.33
CA VAL A 257 -7.74 13.27 8.42
C VAL A 257 -8.96 12.80 9.20
N ASP A 258 -10.16 12.94 8.62
CA ASP A 258 -11.38 12.35 9.17
C ASP A 258 -11.33 10.81 9.08
N LEU A 259 -11.21 10.16 10.24
CA LEU A 259 -11.15 8.70 10.34
C LEU A 259 -12.53 8.01 10.39
N ALA A 260 -13.64 8.76 10.45
CA ALA A 260 -14.97 8.17 10.56
C ALA A 260 -15.30 7.15 9.45
N PRO A 261 -14.95 7.37 8.16
CA PRO A 261 -15.18 6.39 7.11
C PRO A 261 -14.35 5.11 7.24
N PHE A 262 -13.22 5.18 7.95
CA PHE A 262 -12.26 4.08 8.11
C PHE A 262 -12.44 3.33 9.43
N SER A 263 -13.37 3.76 10.30
CA SER A 263 -13.59 3.15 11.60
C SER A 263 -13.88 1.64 11.49
N PRO A 264 -13.30 0.78 12.36
CA PRO A 264 -13.64 -0.64 12.39
C PRO A 264 -15.10 -0.89 12.78
N ALA A 265 -15.72 0.04 13.52
CA ALA A 265 -17.12 -0.04 13.93
C ALA A 265 -18.11 -0.11 12.75
N ARG A 266 -17.68 0.31 11.54
CA ARG A 266 -18.53 0.24 10.34
C ARG A 266 -18.95 -1.18 9.96
N PHE A 267 -18.16 -2.19 10.35
CA PHE A 267 -18.48 -3.60 10.10
C PHE A 267 -19.45 -4.21 11.11
N LEU A 268 -19.76 -3.51 12.21
CA LEU A 268 -20.66 -4.01 13.25
C LEU A 268 -22.15 -3.82 12.95
N LYS A 269 -22.51 -3.30 11.77
CA LYS A 269 -23.92 -3.13 11.36
C LYS A 269 -24.43 -4.31 10.54
N LYS A 270 -25.08 -5.27 11.22
CA LYS A 270 -26.34 -5.93 10.81
C LYS A 270 -26.89 -6.81 11.96
N LYS A 271 -27.72 -6.23 12.83
CA LYS A 271 -28.90 -6.96 13.32
C LYS A 271 -30.09 -6.36 12.60
N SER A 272 -30.58 -7.06 11.57
CA SER A 272 -31.94 -6.84 11.09
C SER A 272 -32.85 -7.01 12.30
N ARG A 273 -33.52 -5.92 12.72
CA ARG A 273 -34.69 -6.05 13.58
C ARG A 273 -35.77 -6.70 12.73
N PHE A 274 -35.84 -8.03 12.77
CA PHE A 274 -37.08 -8.72 12.43
C PHE A 274 -38.07 -8.34 13.53
N CYS A 275 -38.86 -7.31 13.29
CA CYS A 275 -40.03 -7.01 14.09
C CYS A 275 -41.04 -8.12 13.76
N MET A 276 -41.15 -9.13 14.62
CA MET A 276 -42.36 -9.94 14.65
C MET A 276 -43.49 -9.01 15.10
N ARG A 277 -44.46 -8.80 14.20
CA ARG A 277 -45.84 -8.49 14.57
C ARG A 277 -46.61 -9.79 14.52
#